data_AF-A0A919F7F2-F1
#
_entry.id   AF-A0A919F7F2-F1
#
_cell.length_a   1.000
_cell.length_b   1.000
_cell.length_c   1.000
_cell.angle_alpha   90.00
_cell.angle_beta   90.00
_cell.angle_gamma   90.00
#
_symmetry.space_group_name_H-M   'P 1'
#
loop_
_entity.id
_entity.type
_entity.pdbx_description
1 polymer ?
#
loop_
_entity_poly.entity_id
_entity_poly.type
_entity_poly.pdbx_seq_one_letter_code
_entity_poly.pdbx_strand_id
1 'polypeptide(L)'
;MNTNVVPFQPAVEAYGARSLTAADVRAQVNLMQDVMAEVMRDGTHYGKIPGTNSKSLYKAGAEKLMATFRLAAKPEVEDLSKDGEITYRVTVNLLSASGNFVGAGIGECSSAEDKYSWRAAVHPKEWEATPANRRRIKYYRDGKETQQVRTNPADVANTILKMAKKRAQVDAVITATAASDIFTQDIEDLPDEVVAEIVGRTPPRESVMRQQPKVVDSPERDALYASLQDIATGGIDAYAEAWGKLTKEQRAMIGQTAHEGLKLFAEKVSAEDAA
;
A
#
# COMPACT_ATOMS: atom_id res chain seq x y z
N MET A 1 -6.16 -6.96 -37.41
CA MET A 1 -6.45 -6.43 -36.06
C MET A 1 -6.56 -7.62 -35.13
N ASN A 2 -5.47 -7.99 -34.44
CA ASN A 2 -5.48 -9.12 -33.50
C ASN A 2 -5.90 -8.61 -32.12
N THR A 3 -7.19 -8.67 -31.85
CA THR A 3 -7.77 -8.44 -30.53
C THR A 3 -7.51 -9.68 -29.68
N ASN A 4 -6.33 -9.74 -29.07
CA ASN A 4 -5.99 -10.76 -28.10
C ASN A 4 -6.69 -10.41 -26.77
N VAL A 5 -8.00 -10.62 -26.74
CA VAL A 5 -8.80 -10.50 -25.51
C VAL A 5 -8.44 -11.70 -24.66
N VAL A 6 -7.61 -11.48 -23.64
CA VAL A 6 -7.36 -12.49 -22.62
C VAL A 6 -8.72 -12.81 -21.98
N PRO A 7 -9.22 -14.05 -22.09
CA PRO A 7 -10.50 -14.39 -21.49
C PRO A 7 -10.41 -14.18 -19.98
N PHE A 8 -11.36 -13.42 -19.42
CA PHE A 8 -11.51 -13.25 -17.99
C PHE A 8 -11.75 -14.63 -17.35
N GLN A 9 -10.71 -15.22 -16.77
CA GLN A 9 -10.88 -16.35 -15.87
C GLN A 9 -11.25 -15.80 -14.50
N PRO A 10 -12.41 -16.17 -13.93
CA PRO A 10 -12.75 -15.79 -12.58
C PRO A 10 -11.68 -16.40 -11.65
N ALA A 11 -10.85 -15.55 -11.06
CA ALA A 11 -9.76 -15.95 -10.17
C ALA A 11 -10.21 -16.79 -8.95
N VAL A 12 -11.52 -16.93 -8.74
CA VAL A 12 -12.11 -17.41 -7.49
C VAL A 12 -12.90 -18.72 -7.66
N GLU A 13 -13.16 -19.19 -8.88
CA GLU A 13 -13.94 -20.44 -9.08
C GLU A 13 -13.10 -21.72 -8.92
N ALA A 14 -11.76 -21.58 -8.83
CA ALA A 14 -10.81 -22.69 -8.82
C ALA A 14 -10.07 -22.92 -7.49
N TYR A 15 -10.57 -22.42 -6.35
CA TYR A 15 -9.98 -22.74 -5.03
C TYR A 15 -10.14 -24.23 -4.64
N GLY A 16 -10.89 -25.04 -5.40
CA GLY A 16 -11.34 -26.37 -4.97
C GLY A 16 -10.84 -27.61 -5.74
N ALA A 17 -10.01 -27.48 -6.79
CA ALA A 17 -9.69 -28.66 -7.63
C ALA A 17 -8.20 -28.98 -7.82
N ARG A 18 -7.30 -28.00 -7.72
CA ARG A 18 -5.85 -28.22 -7.81
C ARG A 18 -5.08 -27.07 -7.15
N SER A 19 -3.86 -27.35 -6.69
CA SER A 19 -2.94 -26.31 -6.23
C SER A 19 -2.68 -25.27 -7.33
N LEU A 20 -2.54 -24.01 -6.92
CA LEU A 20 -2.15 -22.93 -7.82
C LEU A 20 -0.71 -23.17 -8.30
N THR A 21 -0.49 -23.02 -9.61
CA THR A 21 0.85 -23.03 -10.18
C THR A 21 1.51 -21.67 -9.99
N ALA A 22 2.84 -21.60 -10.16
CA ALA A 22 3.54 -20.32 -10.18
C ALA A 22 3.03 -19.38 -11.29
N ALA A 23 2.49 -19.93 -12.40
CA ALA A 23 1.86 -19.13 -13.45
C ALA A 23 0.53 -18.52 -12.99
N ASP A 24 -0.30 -19.31 -12.30
CA ASP A 24 -1.59 -18.85 -11.74
C ASP A 24 -1.34 -17.72 -10.72
N VAL A 25 -0.37 -17.90 -9.81
CA VAL A 25 0.00 -16.87 -8.81
C VAL A 25 0.52 -15.61 -9.50
N ARG A 26 1.38 -15.72 -10.51
CA ARG A 26 1.85 -14.54 -11.27
C ARG A 26 0.71 -13.82 -11.98
N ALA A 27 -0.25 -14.54 -12.55
CA ALA A 27 -1.41 -13.93 -13.20
C ALA A 27 -2.26 -13.13 -12.19
N GLN A 28 -2.44 -13.65 -10.98
CA GLN A 28 -3.13 -12.93 -9.90
C GLN A 28 -2.39 -11.66 -9.48
N VAL A 29 -1.07 -11.72 -9.31
CA VAL A 29 -0.25 -10.53 -8.99
C VAL A 29 -0.31 -9.50 -10.11
N ASN A 30 -0.25 -9.92 -11.37
CA ASN A 30 -0.35 -9.00 -12.50
C ASN A 30 -1.71 -8.32 -12.54
N LEU A 31 -2.81 -9.07 -12.35
CA LEU A 31 -4.15 -8.50 -12.25
C LEU A 31 -4.26 -7.47 -11.13
N MET A 32 -3.65 -7.74 -9.97
CA MET A 32 -3.59 -6.79 -8.85
C MET A 32 -2.88 -5.49 -9.24
N GLN A 33 -1.74 -5.61 -9.93
CA GLN A 33 -0.96 -4.46 -10.40
C GLN A 33 -1.70 -3.65 -11.46
N ASP A 34 -2.39 -4.31 -12.39
CA ASP A 34 -3.20 -3.65 -13.42
C ASP A 34 -4.35 -2.88 -12.77
N VAL A 35 -5.06 -3.48 -11.82
CA VAL A 35 -6.13 -2.80 -11.06
C VAL A 35 -5.58 -1.59 -10.31
N MET A 36 -4.40 -1.74 -9.70
CA MET A 36 -3.74 -0.65 -9.00
C MET A 36 -3.36 0.50 -9.94
N ALA A 37 -2.83 0.20 -11.12
CA ALA A 37 -2.39 1.20 -12.09
C ALA A 37 -3.56 1.90 -12.80
N GLU A 38 -4.58 1.14 -13.19
CA GLU A 38 -5.66 1.62 -14.05
C GLU A 38 -6.88 2.16 -13.28
N VAL A 39 -7.12 1.66 -12.06
CA VAL A 39 -8.36 1.95 -11.31
C VAL A 39 -8.11 2.68 -10.00
N MET A 40 -6.99 2.39 -9.32
CA MET A 40 -6.66 3.01 -8.03
C MET A 40 -5.92 4.34 -8.23
N ARG A 41 -5.94 5.16 -7.19
CA ARG A 41 -5.38 6.52 -7.18
C ARG A 41 -4.61 6.71 -5.89
N ASP A 42 -3.38 7.20 -6.01
CA ASP A 42 -2.54 7.57 -4.86
C ASP A 42 -3.23 8.66 -4.01
N GLY A 43 -3.07 8.56 -2.70
CA GLY A 43 -3.72 9.41 -1.71
C GLY A 43 -5.21 9.13 -1.47
N THR A 44 -5.89 8.37 -2.35
CA THR A 44 -7.32 8.03 -2.18
C THR A 44 -7.53 6.55 -1.85
N HIS A 45 -6.89 5.66 -2.61
CA HIS A 45 -7.08 4.21 -2.48
C HIS A 45 -5.91 3.54 -1.74
N TYR A 46 -4.73 4.14 -1.83
CA TYR A 46 -3.53 3.77 -1.10
C TYR A 46 -2.67 5.03 -0.89
N GLY A 47 -1.66 4.96 -0.03
CA GLY A 47 -0.70 6.04 0.13
C GLY A 47 0.66 5.57 0.63
N LYS A 48 1.71 6.32 0.32
CA LYS A 48 3.07 6.03 0.79
C LYS A 48 3.19 6.38 2.28
N ILE A 49 3.78 5.47 3.04
CA ILE A 49 4.03 5.70 4.47
C ILE A 49 5.28 6.59 4.60
N PRO A 50 5.21 7.70 5.35
CA PRO A 50 6.36 8.54 5.61
C PRO A 50 7.54 7.73 6.16
N GLY A 51 8.72 7.90 5.55
CA GLY A 51 9.94 7.21 5.96
C GLY A 51 10.12 5.78 5.43
N THR A 52 9.20 5.24 4.62
CA THR A 52 9.36 3.93 3.96
C THR A 52 9.04 3.98 2.48
N ASN A 53 9.43 2.95 1.72
CA ASN A 53 8.97 2.74 0.34
C ASN A 53 7.67 1.94 0.25
N SER A 54 7.11 1.51 1.38
CA SER A 54 5.87 0.75 1.45
C SER A 54 4.65 1.64 1.26
N LYS A 55 3.55 1.05 0.78
CA LYS A 55 2.26 1.71 0.58
C LYS A 55 1.23 1.12 1.55
N SER A 56 0.49 1.94 2.26
CA SER A 56 -0.70 1.49 3.01
C SER A 56 -1.91 1.39 2.07
N LEU A 57 -2.69 0.32 2.20
CA LEU A 57 -3.98 0.18 1.53
C LEU A 57 -5.07 0.88 2.34
N TYR A 58 -5.84 1.76 1.71
CA TYR A 58 -6.96 2.43 2.38
C TYR A 58 -8.27 1.69 2.15
N LYS A 59 -9.29 2.00 2.96
CA LYS A 59 -10.63 1.41 2.85
C LYS A 59 -11.18 1.45 1.41
N ALA A 60 -11.08 2.59 0.74
CA ALA A 60 -11.55 2.73 -0.63
C ALA A 60 -10.81 1.79 -1.60
N GLY A 61 -9.51 1.58 -1.38
CA GLY A 61 -8.72 0.61 -2.13
C GLY A 61 -9.12 -0.82 -1.85
N ALA A 62 -9.29 -1.19 -0.57
CA ALA A 62 -9.78 -2.51 -0.18
C ALA A 62 -11.15 -2.83 -0.81
N GLU A 63 -12.07 -1.85 -0.84
CA GLU A 63 -13.38 -2.00 -1.50
C GLU A 63 -13.26 -2.18 -3.02
N LYS A 64 -12.30 -1.51 -3.67
CA LYS A 64 -12.01 -1.73 -5.10
C LYS A 64 -11.50 -3.15 -5.35
N LEU A 65 -10.58 -3.64 -4.54
CA LEU A 65 -10.07 -5.01 -4.67
C LEU A 65 -11.19 -6.03 -4.43
N MET A 66 -12.00 -5.85 -3.39
CA MET A 66 -13.16 -6.71 -3.17
C MET A 66 -14.12 -6.71 -4.37
N ALA A 67 -14.40 -5.55 -4.96
CA ALA A 67 -15.24 -5.46 -6.15
C ALA A 67 -14.63 -6.21 -7.36
N THR A 68 -13.32 -6.03 -7.60
CA THR A 68 -12.58 -6.71 -8.67
C THR A 68 -12.65 -8.23 -8.53
N PHE A 69 -12.40 -8.74 -7.33
CA PHE A 69 -12.38 -10.18 -7.05
C PHE A 69 -13.76 -10.75 -6.66
N ARG A 70 -14.82 -9.93 -6.72
CA ARG A 70 -16.19 -10.30 -6.33
C ARG A 70 -16.26 -10.94 -4.94
N LEU A 71 -15.57 -10.31 -3.98
CA LEU A 71 -15.51 -10.74 -2.59
C LEU A 71 -16.60 -10.03 -1.78
N ALA A 72 -17.26 -10.78 -0.91
CA ALA A 72 -18.22 -10.28 0.06
C ALA A 72 -17.64 -10.35 1.46
N ALA A 73 -17.72 -9.27 2.22
CA ALA A 73 -17.28 -9.24 3.63
C ALA A 73 -18.44 -9.62 4.56
N LYS A 74 -18.18 -10.58 5.45
CA LYS A 74 -19.03 -10.97 6.56
C LYS A 74 -18.33 -10.61 7.88
N PRO A 75 -18.60 -9.41 8.44
CA PRO A 75 -18.03 -9.01 9.73
C PRO A 75 -18.72 -9.71 10.89
N GLU A 76 -17.92 -10.14 11.86
CA GLU A 76 -18.34 -10.70 13.14
C GLU A 76 -17.72 -9.83 14.23
N VAL A 77 -18.55 -9.31 15.12
CA VAL A 77 -18.17 -8.29 16.11
C VAL A 77 -18.15 -8.91 17.50
N GLU A 78 -17.06 -8.70 18.21
CA GLU A 78 -16.89 -8.99 19.62
C GLU A 78 -16.79 -7.67 20.40
N ASP A 79 -17.68 -7.48 21.38
CA ASP A 79 -17.64 -6.36 22.31
C ASP A 79 -16.77 -6.73 23.51
N LEU A 80 -15.66 -6.00 23.66
CA LEU A 80 -14.66 -6.18 24.73
C LEU A 80 -14.69 -5.01 25.72
N SER A 81 -15.75 -4.17 25.66
CA SER A 81 -15.89 -2.98 26.49
C SER A 81 -15.93 -3.34 27.99
N LYS A 82 -15.14 -2.62 28.79
CA LYS A 82 -15.03 -2.86 30.23
C LYS A 82 -14.66 -1.57 30.96
N ASP A 83 -15.16 -1.40 32.18
CA ASP A 83 -14.75 -0.32 33.10
C ASP A 83 -14.89 1.10 32.49
N GLY A 84 -15.88 1.28 31.60
CA GLY A 84 -16.14 2.55 30.90
C GLY A 84 -15.29 2.78 29.63
N GLU A 85 -14.38 1.86 29.30
CA GLU A 85 -13.69 1.80 28.02
C GLU A 85 -14.57 1.08 26.98
N ILE A 86 -14.70 1.69 25.80
CA ILE A 86 -15.32 1.06 24.63
C ILE A 86 -14.24 0.40 23.78
N THR A 87 -14.36 -0.91 23.57
CA THR A 87 -13.40 -1.69 22.78
C THR A 87 -14.13 -2.73 21.95
N TYR A 88 -13.81 -2.78 20.66
CA TYR A 88 -14.37 -3.76 19.73
C TYR A 88 -13.25 -4.51 19.03
N ARG A 89 -13.42 -5.83 18.93
CA ARG A 89 -12.69 -6.67 18.00
C ARG A 89 -13.65 -7.10 16.89
N VAL A 90 -13.20 -6.99 15.65
CA VAL A 90 -13.98 -7.38 14.48
C VAL A 90 -13.16 -8.37 13.68
N THR A 91 -13.77 -9.51 13.37
CA THR A 91 -13.23 -10.49 12.42
C THR A 91 -14.03 -10.35 11.13
N VAL A 92 -13.37 -10.08 10.01
CA VAL A 92 -14.01 -10.03 8.69
C VAL A 92 -13.67 -11.29 7.92
N ASN A 93 -14.68 -12.14 7.71
CA ASN A 93 -14.58 -13.29 6.82
C ASN A 93 -14.91 -12.84 5.39
N LEU A 94 -13.99 -13.05 4.45
CA LEU A 94 -14.22 -12.82 3.02
C LEU A 94 -14.74 -14.08 2.34
N LEU A 95 -15.82 -13.90 1.62
CA LEU A 95 -16.51 -14.94 0.86
C LEU A 95 -16.40 -14.64 -0.63
N SER A 96 -16.28 -15.68 -1.45
CA SER A 96 -16.41 -15.57 -2.91
C SER A 96 -17.86 -15.23 -3.31
N ALA A 97 -18.07 -14.91 -4.58
CA ALA A 97 -19.40 -14.77 -5.16
C ALA A 97 -20.28 -16.03 -5.00
N SER A 98 -19.67 -17.21 -4.91
CA SER A 98 -20.33 -18.49 -4.65
C SER A 98 -20.54 -18.80 -3.16
N GLY A 99 -20.10 -17.93 -2.26
CA GLY A 99 -20.23 -18.10 -0.80
C GLY A 99 -19.12 -18.90 -0.14
N ASN A 100 -18.07 -19.29 -0.87
CA ASN A 100 -16.93 -20.02 -0.31
C ASN A 100 -16.04 -19.08 0.50
N PHE A 101 -15.54 -19.54 1.64
CA PHE A 101 -14.55 -18.80 2.41
C PHE A 101 -13.23 -18.65 1.64
N VAL A 102 -12.70 -17.43 1.59
CA VAL A 102 -11.45 -17.08 0.88
C VAL A 102 -10.34 -16.68 1.85
N GLY A 103 -10.70 -16.00 2.95
CA GLY A 103 -9.74 -15.55 3.94
C GLY A 103 -10.42 -14.73 5.02
N ALA A 104 -9.69 -14.45 6.10
CA ALA A 104 -10.17 -13.61 7.19
C ALA A 104 -9.13 -12.55 7.55
N GLY A 105 -9.61 -11.48 8.17
CA GLY A 105 -8.76 -10.47 8.78
C GLY A 105 -9.36 -9.98 10.09
N ILE A 106 -8.50 -9.52 10.98
CA ILE A 106 -8.85 -9.16 12.35
C ILE A 106 -8.45 -7.71 12.59
N GLY A 107 -9.36 -6.96 13.19
CA GLY A 107 -9.12 -5.57 13.55
C GLY A 107 -9.65 -5.30 14.95
N GLU A 108 -8.87 -4.59 15.74
CA GLU A 108 -9.26 -4.15 17.07
C GLU A 108 -9.15 -2.62 17.14
N CYS A 109 -10.06 -2.00 17.88
CA CYS A 109 -9.98 -0.59 18.18
C CYS A 109 -10.52 -0.33 19.58
N SER A 110 -9.89 0.58 20.31
CA SER A 110 -10.29 0.98 21.66
C SER A 110 -10.40 2.51 21.78
N SER A 111 -11.40 2.95 22.54
CA SER A 111 -11.50 4.33 23.02
C SER A 111 -10.31 4.78 23.88
N ALA A 112 -9.53 3.86 24.42
CA ALA A 112 -8.28 4.12 25.13
C ALA A 112 -7.11 4.51 24.20
N GLU A 113 -7.22 4.29 22.89
CA GLU A 113 -6.22 4.79 21.94
C GLU A 113 -6.17 6.32 22.00
N ASP A 114 -4.96 6.88 21.96
CA ASP A 114 -4.70 8.29 22.22
C ASP A 114 -5.49 9.24 21.30
N LYS A 115 -5.75 8.80 20.06
CA LYS A 115 -6.55 9.47 19.03
C LYS A 115 -8.03 9.66 19.42
N TYR A 116 -8.61 8.73 20.18
CA TYR A 116 -10.02 8.77 20.58
C TYR A 116 -10.18 9.21 22.04
N SER A 117 -9.21 8.86 22.87
CA SER A 117 -9.15 9.21 24.29
C SER A 117 -9.11 10.71 24.56
N TRP A 118 -8.54 11.48 23.63
CA TRP A 118 -8.28 12.91 23.79
C TRP A 118 -8.77 13.70 22.59
N ARG A 119 -9.41 14.82 22.86
CA ARG A 119 -9.78 15.81 21.85
C ARG A 119 -9.27 17.19 22.24
N ALA A 120 -9.07 18.07 21.27
CA ALA A 120 -8.81 19.47 21.56
C ALA A 120 -9.98 20.05 22.39
N ALA A 121 -9.64 20.90 23.38
CA ALA A 121 -10.64 21.72 24.05
C ALA A 121 -11.29 22.64 23.01
N VAL A 122 -12.62 22.71 22.99
CA VAL A 122 -13.34 23.54 22.01
C VAL A 122 -13.28 25.02 22.37
N HIS A 123 -13.02 25.34 23.64
CA HIS A 123 -12.97 26.70 24.15
C HIS A 123 -12.13 26.78 25.44
N PRO A 124 -11.40 27.87 25.73
CA PRO A 124 -10.63 28.03 26.97
C PRO A 124 -11.44 27.81 28.26
N LYS A 125 -12.69 28.28 28.29
CA LYS A 125 -13.63 28.02 29.40
C LYS A 125 -13.90 26.52 29.64
N GLU A 126 -13.95 25.71 28.59
CA GLU A 126 -14.10 24.25 28.75
C GLU A 126 -12.85 23.67 29.39
N TRP A 127 -11.67 24.09 28.91
CA TRP A 127 -10.39 23.67 29.48
C TRP A 127 -10.29 23.99 30.97
N GLU A 128 -10.61 25.24 31.36
CA GLU A 128 -10.56 25.71 32.74
C GLU A 128 -11.54 24.96 33.65
N ALA A 129 -12.76 24.71 33.18
CA ALA A 129 -13.79 23.97 33.91
C ALA A 129 -13.52 22.45 33.97
N THR A 130 -12.71 21.91 33.06
CA THR A 130 -12.38 20.48 33.04
C THR A 130 -11.43 20.14 34.20
N PRO A 131 -11.73 19.10 35.01
CA PRO A 131 -10.85 18.64 36.08
C PRO A 131 -9.42 18.34 35.61
N ALA A 132 -8.43 18.61 36.45
CA ALA A 132 -7.01 18.43 36.11
C ALA A 132 -6.65 17.00 35.66
N ASN A 133 -7.31 15.97 36.23
CA ASN A 133 -7.12 14.57 35.84
C ASN A 133 -7.78 14.20 34.49
N ARG A 134 -8.58 15.09 33.90
CA ARG A 134 -9.29 14.88 32.63
C ARG A 134 -8.83 15.83 31.53
N ARG A 135 -7.72 16.54 31.75
CA ARG A 135 -7.14 17.46 30.76
C ARG A 135 -5.62 17.30 30.70
N ARG A 136 -5.02 17.52 29.53
CA ARG A 136 -3.56 17.47 29.31
C ARG A 136 -3.13 18.52 28.29
N ILE A 137 -1.89 18.96 28.38
CA ILE A 137 -1.25 19.71 27.29
C ILE A 137 -0.46 18.70 26.47
N LYS A 138 -0.81 18.53 25.19
CA LYS A 138 -0.05 17.70 24.25
C LYS A 138 0.99 18.58 23.56
N TYR A 139 2.26 18.17 23.62
CA TYR A 139 3.38 18.81 22.93
C TYR A 139 3.71 18.03 21.65
N TYR A 140 3.94 18.76 20.57
CA TYR A 140 4.36 18.22 19.27
C TYR A 140 5.84 18.46 19.03
N ARG A 141 6.44 17.70 18.11
CA ARG A 141 7.87 17.82 17.77
C ARG A 141 8.27 19.19 17.22
N ASP A 142 7.33 19.91 16.60
CA ASP A 142 7.53 21.26 16.08
C ASP A 142 7.40 22.35 17.15
N GLY A 143 7.27 21.96 18.43
CA GLY A 143 7.12 22.87 19.56
C GLY A 143 5.70 23.39 19.73
N LYS A 144 4.74 23.02 18.86
CA LYS A 144 3.34 23.37 19.09
C LYS A 144 2.81 22.66 20.32
N GLU A 145 1.84 23.29 20.96
CA GLU A 145 1.11 22.71 22.07
C GLU A 145 -0.40 22.76 21.80
N THR A 146 -1.14 21.82 22.37
CA THR A 146 -2.59 21.81 22.28
C THR A 146 -3.19 21.38 23.61
N GLN A 147 -4.13 22.18 24.10
CA GLN A 147 -4.96 21.84 25.24
C GLN A 147 -5.96 20.75 24.84
N GLN A 148 -5.84 19.59 25.48
CA GLN A 148 -6.71 18.45 25.22
C GLN A 148 -7.51 18.06 26.46
N VAL A 149 -8.77 17.69 26.25
CA VAL A 149 -9.66 17.17 27.29
C VAL A 149 -10.04 15.72 26.96
N ARG A 150 -10.34 14.94 27.99
CA ARG A 150 -10.79 13.55 27.84
C ARG A 150 -12.12 13.51 27.09
N THR A 151 -12.15 12.74 26.01
CA THR A 151 -13.39 12.45 25.28
C THR A 151 -14.30 11.55 26.12
N ASN A 152 -15.61 11.69 25.94
CA ASN A 152 -16.57 10.72 26.47
C ASN A 152 -16.53 9.45 25.59
N PRO A 153 -16.20 8.26 26.13
CA PRO A 153 -16.10 7.03 25.35
C PRO A 153 -17.40 6.68 24.59
N ALA A 154 -18.56 7.00 25.17
CA ALA A 154 -19.85 6.75 24.52
C ALA A 154 -20.02 7.54 23.20
N ASP A 155 -19.51 8.76 23.13
CA ASP A 155 -19.63 9.63 21.95
C ASP A 155 -18.83 9.08 20.75
N VAL A 156 -17.78 8.30 21.02
CA VAL A 156 -16.91 7.71 20.01
C VAL A 156 -17.18 6.22 19.76
N ALA A 157 -18.12 5.60 20.48
CA ALA A 157 -18.33 4.15 20.41
C ALA A 157 -18.54 3.62 18.98
N ASN A 158 -19.38 4.29 18.18
CA ASN A 158 -19.59 3.91 16.78
C ASN A 158 -18.34 4.15 15.90
N THR A 159 -17.54 5.18 16.22
CA THR A 159 -16.26 5.43 15.56
C THR A 159 -15.28 4.29 15.84
N ILE A 160 -15.20 3.83 17.09
CA ILE A 160 -14.37 2.68 17.49
C ILE A 160 -14.79 1.43 16.72
N LEU A 161 -16.09 1.11 16.70
CA LEU A 161 -16.61 -0.05 15.97
C LEU A 161 -16.29 0.03 14.47
N LYS A 162 -16.53 1.18 13.84
CA LYS A 162 -16.24 1.38 12.42
C LYS A 162 -14.74 1.32 12.11
N MET A 163 -13.88 1.71 13.05
CA MET A 163 -12.44 1.60 12.91
C MET A 163 -11.93 0.19 13.07
N ALA A 164 -12.40 -0.56 14.07
CA ALA A 164 -12.12 -1.99 14.18
C ALA A 164 -12.54 -2.73 12.91
N LYS A 165 -13.75 -2.46 12.39
CA LYS A 165 -14.23 -3.05 11.13
C LYS A 165 -13.36 -2.65 9.93
N LYS A 166 -12.90 -1.40 9.85
CA LYS A 166 -12.05 -0.94 8.75
C LYS A 166 -10.71 -1.68 8.75
N ARG A 167 -10.03 -1.74 9.89
CA ARG A 167 -8.76 -2.47 10.07
C ARG A 167 -8.93 -3.93 9.69
N ALA A 168 -9.97 -4.59 10.22
CA ALA A 168 -10.29 -5.98 9.91
C ALA A 168 -10.54 -6.23 8.41
N GLN A 169 -11.26 -5.33 7.74
CA GLN A 169 -11.56 -5.46 6.32
C GLN A 169 -10.32 -5.26 5.44
N VAL A 170 -9.47 -4.29 5.76
CA VAL A 170 -8.21 -4.05 5.03
C VAL A 170 -7.27 -5.25 5.21
N ASP A 171 -7.11 -5.73 6.44
CA ASP A 171 -6.32 -6.92 6.74
C ASP A 171 -6.85 -8.16 5.98
N ALA A 172 -8.16 -8.38 6.01
CA ALA A 172 -8.78 -9.51 5.32
C ALA A 172 -8.51 -9.47 3.81
N VAL A 173 -8.62 -8.29 3.19
CA VAL A 173 -8.40 -8.12 1.76
C VAL A 173 -6.94 -8.36 1.40
N ILE A 174 -6.00 -7.80 2.15
CA ILE A 174 -4.56 -8.02 1.93
C ILE A 174 -4.24 -9.51 2.03
N THR A 175 -4.75 -10.18 3.07
CA THR A 175 -4.54 -11.61 3.32
C THR A 175 -5.15 -12.47 2.21
N ALA A 176 -6.43 -12.26 1.89
CA ALA A 176 -7.15 -13.08 0.90
C ALA A 176 -6.63 -12.90 -0.53
N THR A 177 -6.16 -11.69 -0.88
CA THR A 177 -5.70 -11.39 -2.24
C THR A 177 -4.19 -11.54 -2.41
N ALA A 178 -3.47 -11.91 -1.34
CA ALA A 178 -2.01 -12.00 -1.28
C ALA A 178 -1.31 -10.69 -1.67
N ALA A 179 -1.91 -9.53 -1.34
CA ALA A 179 -1.42 -8.22 -1.73
C ALA A 179 -0.40 -7.61 -0.75
N SER A 180 0.13 -8.41 0.19
CA SER A 180 1.06 -7.97 1.23
C SER A 180 2.45 -7.59 0.71
N ASP A 181 2.77 -7.96 -0.53
CA ASP A 181 3.98 -7.57 -1.25
C ASP A 181 3.88 -6.15 -1.83
N ILE A 182 2.66 -5.67 -2.10
CA ILE A 182 2.38 -4.33 -2.62
C ILE A 182 1.98 -3.38 -1.49
N PHE A 183 1.17 -3.86 -0.54
CA PHE A 183 0.61 -3.07 0.54
C PHE A 183 1.06 -3.55 1.92
N THR A 184 1.39 -2.60 2.78
CA THR A 184 1.58 -2.82 4.22
C THR A 184 0.32 -2.44 4.99
N GLN A 185 0.21 -2.95 6.22
CA GLN A 185 -1.01 -2.87 7.03
C GLN A 185 -0.96 -1.73 8.07
N ASP A 186 -2.14 -1.15 8.33
CA ASP A 186 -2.61 -0.48 9.56
C ASP A 186 -1.77 0.64 10.21
N ILE A 187 -0.81 1.21 9.50
CA ILE A 187 0.00 2.32 10.04
C ILE A 187 -0.47 3.72 9.64
N GLU A 188 -1.44 3.83 8.73
CA GLU A 188 -2.03 5.12 8.36
C GLU A 188 -2.96 5.71 9.43
N ASP A 189 -3.43 4.87 10.35
CA ASP A 189 -4.33 5.30 11.43
C ASP A 189 -3.59 5.73 12.71
N LEU A 190 -2.28 5.48 12.77
CA LEU A 190 -1.43 5.78 13.91
C LEU A 190 -0.97 7.24 13.89
N PRO A 191 -0.73 7.86 15.06
CA PRO A 191 -0.06 9.15 15.12
C PRO A 191 1.32 9.09 14.46
N ASP A 192 1.70 10.15 13.73
CA ASP A 192 2.98 10.25 13.02
C ASP A 192 4.19 9.91 13.92
N GLU A 193 4.11 10.23 15.22
CA GLU A 193 5.17 9.93 16.16
C GLU A 193 5.36 8.42 16.38
N VAL A 194 4.24 7.69 16.45
CA VAL A 194 4.21 6.23 16.61
C VAL A 194 4.65 5.56 15.31
N VAL A 195 4.18 6.07 14.16
CA VAL A 195 4.64 5.59 12.85
C VAL A 195 6.16 5.74 12.74
N ALA A 196 6.72 6.89 13.09
CA ALA A 196 8.16 7.11 13.05
C ALA A 196 8.94 6.17 13.98
N GLU A 197 8.40 5.84 15.16
CA GLU A 197 9.02 4.88 16.08
C GLU A 197 8.99 3.44 15.55
N ILE A 198 7.85 3.03 14.97
CA ILE A 198 7.69 1.70 14.36
C ILE A 198 8.60 1.56 13.14
N VAL A 199 8.61 2.56 12.26
CA VAL A 199 9.44 2.58 11.05
C VAL A 199 10.93 2.64 11.41
N GLY A 200 11.32 3.43 12.42
CA GLY A 200 12.71 3.52 12.86
C GLY A 200 13.26 2.24 13.50
N ARG A 201 12.39 1.36 14.02
CA ARG A 201 12.76 0.05 14.60
C ARG A 201 12.72 -1.10 13.61
N THR A 202 11.99 -0.96 12.51
CA THR A 202 11.84 -2.04 11.53
C THR A 202 12.92 -1.85 10.46
N PRO A 203 13.85 -2.80 10.27
CA PRO A 203 14.74 -2.72 9.12
C PRO A 203 13.88 -2.64 7.85
N PRO A 204 14.30 -1.89 6.81
CA PRO A 204 13.55 -1.85 5.56
C PRO A 204 13.23 -3.29 5.16
N ARG A 205 11.95 -3.63 4.98
CA ARG A 205 11.60 -4.88 4.30
C ARG A 205 12.29 -4.75 2.95
N GLU A 206 13.35 -5.54 2.74
CA GLU A 206 13.89 -5.74 1.41
C GLU A 206 12.69 -6.17 0.59
N SER A 207 12.25 -5.30 -0.33
CA SER A 207 11.31 -5.71 -1.36
C SER A 207 11.95 -6.95 -1.95
N VAL A 208 11.32 -8.11 -1.81
CA VAL A 208 11.79 -9.33 -2.46
C VAL A 208 11.91 -8.92 -3.91
N MET A 209 13.15 -8.72 -4.37
CA MET A 209 13.40 -8.24 -5.73
C MET A 209 12.65 -9.23 -6.58
N ARG A 210 11.64 -8.76 -7.32
CA ARG A 210 11.13 -9.50 -8.47
C ARG A 210 12.39 -9.90 -9.21
N GLN A 211 12.72 -11.20 -9.23
CA GLN A 211 13.70 -11.69 -10.15
C GLN A 211 13.08 -11.38 -11.50
N GLN A 212 13.46 -10.22 -12.07
CA GLN A 212 13.19 -9.93 -13.46
C GLN A 212 13.69 -11.18 -14.19
N PRO A 213 12.89 -11.75 -15.11
CA PRO A 213 13.35 -12.90 -15.87
C PRO A 213 14.75 -12.57 -16.37
N LYS A 214 15.75 -13.41 -16.03
CA LYS A 214 17.14 -13.18 -16.43
C LYS A 214 17.10 -12.86 -17.92
N VAL A 215 17.47 -11.64 -18.28
CA VAL A 215 17.52 -11.22 -19.67
C VAL A 215 18.45 -12.20 -20.37
N VAL A 216 17.93 -12.98 -21.31
CA VAL A 216 18.71 -13.99 -22.03
C VAL A 216 19.70 -13.24 -22.92
N ASP A 217 21.00 -13.51 -22.76
CA ASP A 217 22.03 -12.94 -23.65
C ASP A 217 21.78 -13.44 -25.08
N SER A 218 21.61 -12.52 -26.02
CA SER A 218 21.46 -12.80 -27.45
C SER A 218 22.35 -11.85 -28.25
N PRO A 219 22.87 -12.27 -29.42
CA PRO A 219 23.65 -11.38 -30.28
C PRO A 219 22.90 -10.09 -30.67
N GLU A 220 21.58 -10.16 -30.77
CA GLU A 220 20.70 -9.02 -31.06
C GLU A 220 20.68 -8.02 -29.90
N ARG A 221 20.65 -8.52 -28.65
CA ARG A 221 20.72 -7.68 -27.46
C ARG A 221 22.07 -7.00 -27.35
N ASP A 222 23.16 -7.72 -27.57
CA ASP A 222 24.51 -7.18 -27.46
C ASP A 222 24.76 -6.07 -28.47
N ALA A 223 24.29 -6.26 -29.71
CA ALA A 223 24.34 -5.25 -30.75
C ALA A 223 23.49 -4.01 -30.39
N LEU A 224 22.28 -4.21 -29.87
CA LEU A 224 21.42 -3.11 -29.44
C LEU A 224 22.02 -2.35 -28.26
N TYR A 225 22.57 -3.06 -27.27
CA TYR A 225 23.21 -2.45 -26.11
C TYR A 225 24.45 -1.63 -26.51
N ALA A 226 25.32 -2.19 -27.36
CA ALA A 226 26.48 -1.48 -27.89
C ALA A 226 26.06 -0.21 -28.64
N SER A 227 25.02 -0.28 -29.48
CA SER A 227 24.52 0.89 -30.19
C SER A 227 24.02 1.99 -29.24
N LEU A 228 23.36 1.62 -28.14
CA LEU A 228 22.89 2.58 -27.14
C LEU A 228 24.03 3.13 -26.30
N GLN A 229 25.07 2.36 -26.05
CA GLN A 229 26.28 2.80 -25.37
C GLN A 229 27.04 3.85 -26.19
N ASP A 230 27.18 3.63 -27.50
CA ASP A 230 27.77 4.60 -28.42
C ASP A 230 26.92 5.88 -28.51
N ILE A 231 25.60 5.77 -28.52
CA ILE A 231 24.72 6.96 -28.51
C ILE A 231 24.83 7.71 -27.16
N ALA A 232 24.99 6.98 -26.06
CA ALA A 232 25.12 7.57 -24.73
C ALA A 232 26.41 8.40 -24.57
N THR A 233 27.46 8.15 -25.35
CA THR A 233 28.63 9.04 -25.40
C THR A 233 28.33 10.40 -26.04
N GLY A 234 27.19 10.55 -26.72
CA GLY A 234 26.69 11.82 -27.25
C GLY A 234 25.87 12.63 -26.24
N GLY A 235 25.77 12.18 -24.99
CA GLY A 235 25.05 12.86 -23.93
C GLY A 235 23.58 12.44 -23.77
N ILE A 236 22.93 12.98 -22.73
CA ILE A 236 21.62 12.55 -22.27
C ILE A 236 20.49 12.82 -23.27
N ASP A 237 20.56 13.91 -24.02
CA ASP A 237 19.52 14.27 -25.00
C ASP A 237 19.51 13.29 -26.19
N ALA A 238 20.70 12.95 -26.71
CA ALA A 238 20.87 11.97 -27.78
C ALA A 238 20.40 10.57 -27.33
N TYR A 239 20.75 10.20 -26.09
CA TYR A 239 20.29 8.94 -25.50
C TYR A 239 18.77 8.90 -25.33
N ALA A 240 18.15 9.97 -24.83
CA ALA A 240 16.70 10.05 -24.62
C ALA A 240 15.92 9.96 -25.94
N GLU A 241 16.41 10.62 -27.00
CA GLU A 241 15.80 10.53 -28.33
C GLU A 241 15.89 9.11 -28.91
N ALA A 242 17.06 8.48 -28.82
CA ALA A 242 17.27 7.11 -29.30
C ALA A 242 16.42 6.10 -28.51
N TRP A 243 16.38 6.22 -27.19
CA TRP A 243 15.52 5.39 -26.34
C TRP A 243 14.04 5.57 -26.67
N GLY A 244 13.62 6.81 -26.99
CA GLY A 244 12.28 7.18 -27.43
C GLY A 244 11.83 6.45 -28.71
N LYS A 245 12.76 6.15 -29.62
CA LYS A 245 12.51 5.47 -30.90
C LYS A 245 12.45 3.94 -30.82
N LEU A 246 12.89 3.33 -29.71
CA LEU A 246 12.86 1.87 -29.54
C LEU A 246 11.44 1.33 -29.37
N THR A 247 11.19 0.13 -29.90
CA THR A 247 9.94 -0.61 -29.66
C THR A 247 9.86 -1.15 -28.24
N LYS A 248 8.66 -1.59 -27.82
CA LYS A 248 8.43 -2.19 -26.50
C LYS A 248 9.28 -3.45 -26.30
N GLU A 249 9.46 -4.25 -27.35
CA GLU A 249 10.25 -5.48 -27.36
C GLU A 249 11.75 -5.18 -27.23
N GLN A 250 12.25 -4.16 -27.93
CA GLN A 250 13.65 -3.71 -27.83
C GLN A 250 13.98 -3.15 -26.44
N ARG A 251 13.07 -2.35 -25.85
CA ARG A 251 13.23 -1.86 -24.47
C ARG A 251 13.22 -3.00 -23.46
N ALA A 252 12.35 -3.99 -23.65
CA ALA A 252 12.30 -5.18 -22.80
C ALA A 252 13.58 -6.04 -22.93
N MET A 253 14.19 -6.10 -24.12
CA MET A 253 15.42 -6.84 -24.39
C MET A 253 16.65 -6.23 -23.71
N ILE A 254 16.72 -4.89 -23.59
CA ILE A 254 17.79 -4.23 -22.83
C ILE A 254 17.61 -4.44 -21.32
N GLY A 255 16.37 -4.34 -20.84
CA GLY A 255 16.05 -4.47 -19.42
C GLY A 255 16.32 -3.20 -18.62
N GLN A 256 15.69 -3.12 -17.45
CA GLN A 256 15.64 -1.88 -16.67
C GLN A 256 17.02 -1.47 -16.11
N THR A 257 17.79 -2.43 -15.59
CA THR A 257 19.11 -2.15 -15.00
C THR A 257 20.11 -1.62 -16.03
N ALA A 258 20.10 -2.19 -17.24
CA ALA A 258 20.96 -1.75 -18.33
C ALA A 258 20.56 -0.35 -18.83
N HIS A 259 19.26 -0.06 -18.91
CA HIS A 259 18.75 1.27 -19.23
C HIS A 259 19.21 2.33 -18.21
N GLU A 260 19.05 2.05 -16.91
CA GLU A 260 19.46 2.96 -15.84
C GLU A 260 20.98 3.23 -15.88
N GLY A 261 21.79 2.20 -16.13
CA GLY A 261 23.24 2.34 -16.27
C GLY A 261 23.66 3.23 -17.45
N LEU A 262 23.06 3.01 -18.62
CA LEU A 262 23.33 3.81 -19.82
C LEU A 262 22.84 5.27 -19.67
N LYS A 263 21.69 5.48 -19.04
CA LYS A 263 21.18 6.83 -18.75
C LYS A 263 22.11 7.60 -17.83
N LEU A 264 22.57 6.97 -16.73
CA LEU A 264 23.52 7.57 -15.80
C LEU A 264 24.87 7.89 -16.48
N PHE A 265 25.32 7.04 -17.39
CA PHE A 265 26.51 7.31 -18.19
C PHE A 265 26.31 8.55 -19.08
N ALA A 266 25.20 8.62 -19.81
CA ALA A 266 24.88 9.76 -20.67
C ALA A 266 24.72 11.09 -19.89
N GLU A 267 24.14 11.03 -18.69
CA GLU A 267 24.02 12.18 -17.77
C GLU A 267 25.40 12.69 -17.32
N LYS A 268 26.35 11.79 -17.03
CA LYS A 268 27.73 12.17 -16.66
C LYS A 268 28.46 12.82 -17.83
N VAL A 269 28.33 12.27 -19.03
CA VAL A 269 28.93 12.84 -20.24
C VAL A 269 28.43 14.27 -20.47
N SER A 270 27.11 14.49 -20.40
CA SER A 270 26.55 15.85 -20.54
C SER A 270 26.94 16.81 -19.41
N ALA A 271 27.22 16.31 -18.20
CA ALA A 271 27.70 17.14 -17.10
C ALA A 271 29.18 17.53 -17.26
N GLU A 272 29.99 16.66 -17.87
CA GLU A 272 31.41 16.94 -18.19
C GLU A 272 31.55 17.91 -19.38
N ASP A 273 30.68 17.82 -20.39
CA ASP A 273 30.66 18.75 -21.53
C ASP A 273 30.17 20.17 -21.18
N ALA A 274 29.46 20.32 -20.05
CA ALA A 274 28.91 21.59 -19.58
C ALA A 274 29.82 22.33 -18.57
N ALA A 275 30.94 21.73 -18.17
CA ALA A 275 31.92 22.27 -17.21
C ALA A 275 33.12 22.92 -17.91
#